data_AF-A0A7M3MN33-F1
#
_entry.id   AF-A0A7M3MN33-F1
#
_cell.length_a   1.000
_cell.length_b   1.000
_cell.length_c   1.000
_cell.angle_alpha   90.00
_cell.angle_beta   90.00
_cell.angle_gamma   90.00
#
_symmetry.space_group_name_H-M   'P 1'
#
loop_
_entity.id
_entity.type
_entity.pdbx_description
1 polymer ?
#
loop_
_entity_poly.entity_id
_entity_poly.type
_entity_poly.pdbx_seq_one_letter_code
_entity_poly.pdbx_strand_id
1 'polypeptide(L)'
;MSEWFGEFFSGLAAAGRSLYEFGDPTGGGQGWIGGAIMLLWLGPLGVLPLYVAKLTYGKHEWVSATMGIMGASSLLWWLHGVVPHVWIQFTESARDALAGTLIPASAGIDINETRVEIVQDLYMVITEGTLQALMIGGIVVTIWAALRMQRSLPKTLATGETKPEAGGYK
;
A
#
# COMPACT_ATOMS: atom_id res chain seq x y z
N MET A 1 -15.95 29.37 2.55
CA MET A 1 -16.18 28.01 3.10
C MET A 1 -17.09 27.18 2.19
N SER A 2 -18.31 27.63 1.84
CA SER A 2 -19.21 26.89 0.93
C SER A 2 -18.66 26.72 -0.50
N GLU A 3 -18.03 27.75 -1.07
CA GLU A 3 -17.38 27.67 -2.40
C GLU A 3 -16.21 26.69 -2.40
N TRP A 4 -15.32 26.76 -1.40
CA TRP A 4 -14.22 25.81 -1.23
C TRP A 4 -14.71 24.36 -1.08
N PHE A 5 -15.78 24.10 -0.32
CA PHE A 5 -16.37 22.77 -0.24
C PHE A 5 -16.91 22.31 -1.60
N GLY A 6 -17.53 23.20 -2.38
CA GLY A 6 -17.96 22.92 -3.75
C GLY A 6 -16.80 22.58 -4.69
N GLU A 7 -15.72 23.35 -4.63
CA GLU A 7 -14.48 23.15 -5.40
C GLU A 7 -13.72 21.88 -4.98
N PHE A 8 -13.77 21.52 -3.69
CA PHE A 8 -13.20 20.28 -3.18
C PHE A 8 -13.93 19.06 -3.74
N PHE A 9 -15.26 19.05 -3.73
CA PHE A 9 -16.04 17.94 -4.28
C PHE A 9 -15.98 17.85 -5.81
N SER A 10 -15.88 18.97 -6.52
CA SER A 10 -15.63 18.95 -7.97
C SER A 10 -14.19 18.47 -8.28
N GLY A 11 -13.22 18.87 -7.46
CA GLY A 11 -11.83 18.37 -7.52
C GLY A 11 -11.73 16.87 -7.28
N LEU A 12 -12.56 16.30 -6.40
CA LEU A 12 -12.63 14.85 -6.15
C LEU A 12 -13.01 14.05 -7.41
N ALA A 13 -13.93 14.58 -8.22
CA ALA A 13 -14.29 13.95 -9.49
C ALA A 13 -13.12 14.00 -10.50
N ALA A 14 -12.40 15.13 -10.55
CA ALA A 14 -11.20 15.26 -11.37
C ALA A 14 -10.09 14.31 -10.91
N ALA A 15 -9.82 14.21 -9.60
CA ALA A 15 -8.84 13.27 -9.05
C ALA A 15 -9.22 11.80 -9.30
N GLY A 16 -10.51 11.45 -9.17
CA GLY A 16 -11.00 10.11 -9.50
C GLY A 16 -10.81 9.77 -10.99
N ARG A 17 -11.00 10.76 -11.87
CA ARG A 17 -10.71 10.62 -13.30
C ARG A 17 -9.21 10.47 -13.58
N SER A 18 -8.36 11.27 -12.94
CA SER A 18 -6.92 11.14 -13.05
C SER A 18 -6.43 9.77 -12.56
N LEU A 19 -7.03 9.22 -11.51
CA LEU A 19 -6.72 7.87 -11.04
C LEU A 19 -7.14 6.79 -12.05
N TYR A 20 -8.27 6.98 -12.72
CA TYR A 20 -8.70 6.09 -13.80
C TYR A 20 -7.75 6.17 -15.00
N GLU A 21 -7.40 7.38 -15.45
CA GLU A 21 -6.47 7.61 -16.57
C GLU A 21 -5.04 7.13 -16.25
N PHE A 22 -4.61 7.22 -14.98
CA PHE A 22 -3.35 6.63 -14.51
C PHE A 22 -3.28 5.11 -14.77
N GLY A 23 -4.41 4.43 -14.71
CA GLY A 23 -4.51 3.00 -15.05
C GLY A 23 -4.56 2.71 -16.56
N ASP A 24 -4.53 3.72 -17.42
CA ASP A 24 -4.65 3.61 -18.88
C ASP A 24 -3.37 4.08 -19.60
N PRO A 25 -2.32 3.25 -19.68
CA PRO A 25 -1.03 3.64 -20.24
C PRO A 25 -1.07 3.98 -21.73
N THR A 26 -2.16 3.67 -22.44
CA THR A 26 -2.32 3.92 -23.88
C THR A 26 -3.30 5.03 -24.20
N GLY A 27 -4.00 5.58 -23.21
CA GLY A 27 -5.00 6.65 -23.38
C GLY A 27 -6.26 6.22 -24.16
N GLY A 28 -6.55 4.92 -24.20
CA GLY A 28 -7.66 4.33 -24.96
C GLY A 28 -9.02 4.32 -24.24
N GLY A 29 -9.13 4.94 -23.07
CA GLY A 29 -10.29 4.88 -22.17
C GLY A 29 -10.33 3.62 -21.30
N GLN A 30 -9.21 2.92 -21.14
CA GLN A 30 -9.11 1.59 -20.53
C GLN A 30 -8.44 1.60 -19.15
N GLY A 31 -8.79 2.56 -18.30
CA GLY A 31 -8.22 2.76 -16.95
C GLY A 31 -8.29 1.55 -16.01
N TRP A 32 -9.23 0.63 -16.26
CA TRP A 32 -9.32 -0.63 -15.53
C TRP A 32 -8.13 -1.58 -15.79
N ILE A 33 -7.37 -1.39 -16.87
CA ILE A 33 -6.21 -2.23 -17.21
C ILE A 33 -5.15 -2.18 -16.12
N GLY A 34 -4.83 -1.00 -15.59
CA GLY A 34 -3.91 -0.87 -14.46
C GLY A 34 -4.36 -1.69 -13.25
N GLY A 35 -5.66 -1.62 -12.91
CA GLY A 35 -6.25 -2.45 -11.86
C GLY A 35 -6.20 -3.95 -12.17
N ALA A 36 -6.44 -4.36 -13.42
CA ALA A 36 -6.34 -5.75 -13.85
C ALA A 36 -4.90 -6.27 -13.79
N ILE A 37 -3.90 -5.45 -14.17
CA ILE A 37 -2.48 -5.78 -14.03
C ILE A 37 -2.15 -5.93 -12.55
N MET A 38 -2.59 -5.01 -11.68
CA MET A 38 -2.38 -5.14 -10.23
C MET A 38 -2.97 -6.44 -9.68
N LEU A 39 -4.19 -6.81 -10.08
CA LEU A 39 -4.83 -8.07 -9.69
C LEU A 39 -4.08 -9.30 -10.23
N LEU A 40 -3.59 -9.23 -11.47
CA LEU A 40 -2.78 -10.29 -12.09
C LEU A 40 -1.42 -10.46 -11.42
N TRP A 41 -0.91 -9.44 -10.73
CA TRP A 41 0.30 -9.55 -9.93
C TRP A 41 0.00 -10.04 -8.51
N LEU A 42 -1.06 -9.53 -7.89
CA LEU A 42 -1.47 -9.91 -6.53
C LEU A 42 -1.97 -11.37 -6.45
N GLY A 43 -2.71 -11.83 -7.46
CA GLY A 43 -3.32 -13.16 -7.49
C GLY A 43 -2.28 -14.30 -7.50
N PRO A 44 -1.45 -14.42 -8.55
CA PRO A 44 -0.44 -15.47 -8.66
C PRO A 44 0.71 -15.37 -7.66
N LEU A 45 1.12 -14.16 -7.23
CA LEU A 45 2.26 -14.00 -6.32
C LEU A 45 1.86 -14.00 -4.84
N GLY A 46 0.65 -13.52 -4.51
CA GLY A 46 0.15 -13.48 -3.13
C GLY A 46 -0.88 -14.58 -2.86
N VAL A 47 -1.99 -14.57 -3.59
CA VAL A 47 -3.16 -15.43 -3.29
C VAL A 47 -2.88 -16.91 -3.59
N LEU A 48 -2.24 -17.21 -4.72
CA LEU A 48 -2.01 -18.59 -5.15
C LEU A 48 -1.07 -19.34 -4.18
N PRO A 49 0.08 -18.81 -3.74
CA PRO A 49 0.91 -19.47 -2.74
C PRO A 49 0.17 -19.69 -1.42
N LEU A 50 -0.59 -18.70 -0.94
CA LEU A 50 -1.40 -18.87 0.28
C LEU A 50 -2.48 -19.94 0.13
N TYR A 51 -3.08 -20.04 -1.04
CA TYR A 51 -4.05 -21.08 -1.36
C TYR A 51 -3.40 -22.48 -1.37
N VAL A 52 -2.24 -22.62 -2.01
CA VAL A 52 -1.47 -23.88 -2.02
C VAL A 52 -1.01 -24.24 -0.60
N ALA A 53 -0.59 -23.25 0.20
CA ALA A 53 -0.23 -23.46 1.60
C ALA A 53 -1.38 -24.06 2.39
N LYS A 54 -2.59 -23.50 2.24
CA LYS A 54 -3.80 -24.04 2.87
C LYS A 54 -4.12 -25.48 2.44
N LEU A 55 -3.94 -25.82 1.16
CA LEU A 55 -4.24 -27.16 0.65
C LEU A 55 -3.24 -28.23 1.13
N THR A 56 -1.99 -27.82 1.38
CA THR A 56 -0.89 -28.72 1.75
C THR A 56 -0.67 -28.82 3.26
N TYR A 57 -1.28 -27.92 4.03
CA TYR A 57 -1.33 -27.97 5.49
C TYR A 57 -1.88 -29.31 6.01
N GLY A 58 -1.21 -29.90 7.01
CA GLY A 58 -1.52 -31.21 7.57
C GLY A 58 -1.10 -32.41 6.72
N LYS A 59 -0.60 -32.20 5.49
CA LYS A 59 -0.20 -33.29 4.56
C LYS A 59 1.27 -33.21 4.18
N HIS A 60 1.72 -32.01 3.81
CA HIS A 60 3.08 -31.71 3.38
C HIS A 60 3.49 -30.37 4.02
N GLU A 61 3.80 -30.40 5.31
CA GLU A 61 4.07 -29.20 6.12
C GLU A 61 5.19 -28.32 5.55
N TRP A 62 6.24 -28.91 4.98
CA TRP A 62 7.32 -28.15 4.35
C TRP A 62 6.86 -27.37 3.10
N VAL A 63 5.95 -27.94 2.30
CA VAL A 63 5.36 -27.25 1.13
C VAL A 63 4.47 -26.12 1.61
N SER A 64 3.65 -26.39 2.63
CA SER A 64 2.76 -25.42 3.25
C SER A 64 3.54 -24.21 3.79
N ALA A 65 4.59 -24.46 4.57
CA ALA A 65 5.45 -23.42 5.12
C ALA A 65 6.14 -22.61 4.02
N THR A 66 6.69 -23.26 3.00
CA THR A 66 7.36 -22.58 1.87
C THR A 66 6.40 -21.66 1.13
N MET A 67 5.23 -22.18 0.76
CA MET A 67 4.21 -21.41 0.03
C MET A 67 3.61 -20.30 0.89
N GLY A 68 3.47 -20.54 2.20
CA GLY A 68 3.06 -19.53 3.17
C GLY A 68 4.04 -18.37 3.26
N ILE A 69 5.34 -18.65 3.34
CA ILE A 69 6.40 -17.62 3.36
C ILE A 69 6.46 -16.86 2.03
N MET A 70 6.33 -17.55 0.90
CA MET A 70 6.29 -16.89 -0.42
C MET A 70 5.12 -15.92 -0.53
N GLY A 71 3.91 -16.37 -0.18
CA GLY A 71 2.71 -15.52 -0.20
C GLY A 71 2.80 -14.36 0.79
N ALA A 72 3.27 -14.61 2.02
CA ALA A 72 3.46 -13.56 3.03
C ALA A 72 4.50 -12.52 2.58
N SER A 73 5.63 -12.96 2.05
CA SER A 73 6.68 -12.06 1.53
C SER A 73 6.17 -11.23 0.34
N SER A 74 5.38 -11.81 -0.55
CA SER A 74 4.76 -11.08 -1.66
C SER A 74 3.80 -9.99 -1.15
N LEU A 75 2.97 -10.29 -0.15
CA LEU A 75 2.07 -9.31 0.45
C LEU A 75 2.83 -8.18 1.17
N LEU A 76 3.95 -8.50 1.84
CA LEU A 76 4.80 -7.49 2.46
C LEU A 76 5.44 -6.59 1.41
N TRP A 77 5.93 -7.14 0.31
CA TRP A 77 6.46 -6.36 -0.80
C TRP A 77 5.41 -5.44 -1.42
N TRP A 78 4.16 -5.90 -1.53
CA TRP A 78 3.05 -5.05 -1.96
C TRP A 78 2.79 -3.87 -1.02
N LEU A 79 2.69 -4.16 0.28
CA LEU A 79 2.38 -3.17 1.31
C LEU A 79 3.47 -2.09 1.44
N HIS A 80 4.74 -2.50 1.37
CA HIS A 80 5.90 -1.64 1.64
C HIS A 80 6.59 -1.12 0.38
N GLY A 81 6.38 -1.76 -0.76
CA GLY A 81 7.03 -1.41 -2.03
C GLY A 81 6.04 -0.88 -3.05
N VAL A 82 5.12 -1.72 -3.50
CA VAL A 82 4.24 -1.39 -4.64
C VAL A 82 3.28 -0.26 -4.31
N VAL A 83 2.56 -0.33 -3.18
CA VAL A 83 1.57 0.70 -2.81
C VAL A 83 2.22 2.08 -2.61
N PRO A 84 3.31 2.22 -1.83
CA PRO A 84 4.03 3.49 -1.71
C PRO A 84 4.54 4.01 -3.06
N HIS A 85 5.04 3.13 -3.93
CA HIS A 85 5.55 3.52 -5.24
C HIS A 85 4.44 4.01 -6.19
N VAL A 86 3.30 3.32 -6.22
CA VAL A 86 2.13 3.74 -7.00
C VAL A 86 1.64 5.10 -6.52
N TRP A 87 1.65 5.36 -5.21
CA TRP A 87 1.30 6.67 -4.67
C TRP A 87 2.22 7.78 -5.20
N ILE A 88 3.55 7.57 -5.15
CA ILE A 88 4.53 8.53 -5.68
C ILE A 88 4.24 8.82 -7.16
N GLN A 89 4.16 7.77 -7.99
CA GLN A 89 3.92 7.91 -9.43
C GLN A 89 2.59 8.61 -9.74
N PHE A 90 1.54 8.30 -8.98
CA PHE A 90 0.25 8.96 -9.12
C PHE A 90 0.35 10.45 -8.77
N THR A 91 0.96 10.80 -7.64
CA THR A 91 1.09 12.21 -7.22
C THR A 91 2.01 13.03 -8.12
N GLU A 92 2.98 12.40 -8.80
CA GLU A 92 3.81 13.07 -9.80
C GLU A 92 3.04 13.30 -11.10
N SER A 93 2.32 12.29 -11.58
CA SER A 93 1.58 12.36 -12.86
C SER A 93 0.29 13.20 -12.80
N ALA A 94 -0.37 13.24 -11.64
CA ALA A 94 -1.62 13.97 -11.44
C ALA A 94 -1.44 15.33 -10.75
N ARG A 95 -0.21 15.88 -10.71
CA ARG A 95 0.09 17.12 -9.99
C ARG A 95 -0.82 18.28 -10.39
N ASP A 96 -1.08 18.45 -11.68
CA ASP A 96 -1.91 19.57 -12.18
C ASP A 96 -3.38 19.45 -11.74
N ALA A 97 -3.88 18.23 -11.55
CA ALA A 97 -5.24 17.97 -11.07
C ALA A 97 -5.35 18.05 -9.54
N LEU A 98 -4.27 17.74 -8.81
CA LEU A 98 -4.25 17.67 -7.35
C LEU A 98 -3.81 19.00 -6.71
N ALA A 99 -2.90 19.74 -7.33
CA ALA A 99 -2.41 21.02 -6.83
C ALA A 99 -3.41 22.17 -7.10
N GLY A 100 -3.47 23.12 -6.17
CA GLY A 100 -4.30 24.32 -6.27
C GLY A 100 -5.77 24.12 -5.91
N THR A 101 -6.39 23.02 -6.36
CA THR A 101 -7.83 22.75 -6.15
C THR A 101 -8.08 21.85 -4.93
N LEU A 102 -7.42 20.69 -4.86
CA LEU A 102 -7.56 19.75 -3.75
C LEU A 102 -6.52 20.00 -2.64
N ILE A 103 -5.31 20.38 -3.04
CA ILE A 103 -4.23 20.72 -2.13
C ILE A 103 -3.79 22.16 -2.41
N PRO A 104 -4.07 23.12 -1.51
CA PRO A 104 -3.61 24.50 -1.66
C PRO A 104 -2.09 24.56 -1.83
N ALA A 105 -1.58 25.50 -2.63
CA ALA A 105 -0.14 25.64 -2.85
C ALA A 105 0.63 26.10 -1.59
N SER A 106 -0.03 26.88 -0.73
CA SER A 106 0.52 27.34 0.54
C SER A 106 -0.57 27.44 1.61
N ALA A 107 -0.20 27.19 2.87
CA ALA A 107 -1.02 27.48 4.03
C ALA A 107 -0.41 28.65 4.79
N GLY A 108 -1.24 29.63 5.16
CA GLY A 108 -0.82 30.81 5.89
C GLY A 108 -1.98 31.44 6.66
N ILE A 109 -1.65 32.28 7.63
CA ILE A 109 -2.62 33.08 8.40
C ILE A 109 -2.46 34.53 7.98
N ASP A 110 -3.57 35.17 7.61
CA ASP A 110 -3.59 36.60 7.32
C ASP A 110 -3.67 37.38 8.63
N ILE A 111 -2.64 38.19 8.91
CA ILE A 111 -2.62 39.09 10.08
C ILE A 111 -2.39 40.51 9.55
N ASN A 112 -3.38 41.39 9.74
CA ASN A 112 -3.31 42.82 9.37
C ASN A 112 -2.66 43.05 7.99
N GLU A 113 -3.30 42.54 6.94
CA GLU A 113 -2.90 42.71 5.52
C GLU A 113 -1.59 42.02 5.11
N THR A 114 -0.89 41.39 6.05
CA THR A 114 0.32 40.60 5.77
C THR A 114 -0.01 39.12 5.88
N ARG A 115 0.10 38.37 4.77
CA ARG A 115 -0.05 36.91 4.77
C ARG A 115 1.23 36.28 5.30
N VAL A 116 1.17 35.71 6.50
CA VAL A 116 2.29 34.93 7.05
C VAL A 116 2.16 33.51 6.52
N GLU A 117 3.03 33.12 5.60
CA GLU A 117 3.11 31.74 5.10
C GLU A 117 3.69 30.83 6.19
N ILE A 118 2.90 29.84 6.62
CA ILE A 118 3.31 28.84 7.62
C ILE A 118 3.98 27.64 6.94
N VAL A 119 3.53 27.31 5.73
CA VAL A 119 4.10 26.23 4.91
C VAL A 119 4.19 26.69 3.46
N GLN A 120 5.41 26.65 2.93
CA GLN A 120 5.69 26.75 1.50
C GLN A 120 5.65 25.34 0.89
N ASP A 121 5.01 25.20 -0.26
CA ASP A 121 4.81 23.92 -0.97
C ASP A 121 4.05 22.86 -0.14
N LEU A 122 2.82 23.23 0.28
CA LEU A 122 1.94 22.34 1.02
C LEU A 122 1.58 21.06 0.23
N TYR A 123 1.68 21.11 -1.11
CA TYR A 123 1.55 19.94 -1.98
C TYR A 123 2.57 18.87 -1.62
N MET A 124 3.85 19.23 -1.64
CA MET A 124 4.95 18.33 -1.28
C MET A 124 4.80 17.80 0.15
N VAL A 125 4.43 18.66 1.10
CA VAL A 125 4.24 18.25 2.50
C VAL A 125 3.14 17.20 2.64
N ILE A 126 2.03 17.34 1.92
CA ILE A 126 0.91 16.39 1.99
C ILE A 126 1.26 15.08 1.25
N THR A 127 1.89 15.14 0.09
CA THR A 127 2.25 13.94 -0.69
C THR A 127 3.31 13.11 0.03
N GLU A 128 4.38 13.75 0.53
CA GLU A 128 5.42 13.09 1.32
C GLU A 128 4.92 12.66 2.70
N GLY A 129 4.11 13.48 3.36
CA GLY A 129 3.48 13.13 4.63
C GLY A 129 2.59 11.90 4.51
N THR A 130 1.83 11.80 3.42
CA THR A 130 1.02 10.61 3.11
C THR A 130 1.89 9.39 2.85
N LEU A 131 2.99 9.54 2.11
CA LEU A 131 3.97 8.46 1.90
C LEU A 131 4.53 7.95 3.24
N GLN A 132 4.95 8.84 4.13
CA GLN A 132 5.44 8.45 5.46
C GLN A 132 4.36 7.76 6.29
N ALA A 133 3.11 8.26 6.25
CA ALA A 133 1.99 7.63 6.93
C ALA A 133 1.70 6.22 6.37
N LEU A 134 1.78 6.02 5.05
CA LEU A 134 1.66 4.70 4.42
C LEU A 134 2.76 3.75 4.87
N MET A 135 4.02 4.21 4.93
CA MET A 135 5.15 3.39 5.38
C MET A 135 5.02 3.00 6.86
N ILE A 136 4.76 3.96 7.75
CA ILE A 136 4.57 3.70 9.18
C ILE A 136 3.35 2.80 9.41
N GLY A 137 2.23 3.10 8.75
CA GLY A 137 1.02 2.29 8.79
C GLY A 137 1.28 0.86 8.33
N GLY A 138 2.03 0.69 7.24
CA GLY A 138 2.48 -0.61 6.76
C GLY A 138 3.26 -1.38 7.81
N ILE A 139 4.21 -0.74 8.50
CA ILE A 139 5.01 -1.37 9.58
C ILE A 139 4.10 -1.79 10.73
N VAL A 140 3.21 -0.91 11.19
CA VAL A 140 2.28 -1.19 12.29
C VAL A 140 1.39 -2.39 11.96
N VAL A 141 0.81 -2.42 10.75
CA VAL A 141 -0.05 -3.52 10.29
C VAL A 141 0.74 -4.82 10.21
N THR A 142 1.95 -4.81 9.66
CA THR A 142 2.82 -5.99 9.58
C THR A 142 3.16 -6.54 10.97
N ILE A 143 3.61 -5.69 11.90
CA ILE A 143 3.96 -6.10 13.27
C ILE A 143 2.72 -6.66 13.98
N TRP A 144 1.59 -5.97 13.88
CA TRP A 144 0.34 -6.42 14.48
C TRP A 144 -0.08 -7.79 13.95
N ALA A 145 -0.02 -8.00 12.63
CA ALA A 145 -0.37 -9.27 12.01
C ALA A 145 0.59 -10.38 12.45
N ALA A 146 1.91 -10.12 12.46
CA ALA A 146 2.91 -11.08 12.91
C ALA A 146 2.71 -11.48 14.38
N LEU A 147 2.48 -10.52 15.27
CA LEU A 147 2.20 -10.78 16.69
C LEU A 147 0.89 -11.56 16.88
N ARG A 148 -0.14 -11.24 16.10
CA ARG A 148 -1.42 -11.96 16.13
C ARG A 148 -1.23 -13.41 15.69
N MET A 149 -0.48 -13.65 14.62
CA MET A 149 -0.15 -15.00 14.14
C MET A 149 0.67 -15.76 15.16
N GLN A 150 1.73 -15.15 15.71
CA GLN A 150 2.56 -15.76 16.76
C GLN A 150 1.74 -16.19 17.98
N ARG A 151 0.73 -15.41 18.38
CA ARG A 151 -0.19 -15.77 19.48
C ARG A 151 -1.09 -16.95 19.15
N SER A 152 -1.43 -17.14 17.88
CA SER A 152 -2.30 -18.24 17.43
C SER A 152 -1.56 -19.55 17.17
N LEU A 153 -0.23 -19.52 17.01
CA LEU A 153 0.55 -20.72 16.75
C LEU A 153 0.77 -21.53 18.04
N PRO A 154 0.69 -22.87 17.97
CA PRO A 154 1.01 -23.72 19.10
C PRO A 154 2.47 -23.50 19.52
N LYS A 155 2.70 -23.33 20.83
CA LYS A 155 4.03 -23.07 21.41
C LYS A 155 4.93 -24.32 21.46
N THR A 156 4.47 -25.43 20.88
CA THR A 156 5.09 -26.75 20.91
C THR A 156 5.04 -27.37 19.52
N LEU A 157 6.03 -28.22 19.20
CA LEU A 157 6.03 -29.02 17.97
C LEU A 157 4.80 -29.95 17.94
N ALA A 158 4.38 -30.34 16.73
CA ALA A 158 3.30 -31.31 16.58
C ALA A 158 3.69 -32.65 17.23
N THR A 159 2.71 -33.40 17.74
CA THR A 159 2.94 -34.67 18.44
C THR A 159 3.64 -35.66 17.50
N GLY A 160 4.90 -36.01 17.79
CA GLY A 160 5.72 -36.91 16.98
C GLY A 160 6.82 -36.23 16.14
N GLU A 161 6.88 -34.90 16.12
CA GLU A 161 7.96 -34.18 15.44
C GLU A 161 9.09 -33.81 16.41
N THR A 162 10.30 -34.33 16.16
CA THR A 162 11.53 -33.78 16.73
C THR A 162 12.05 -32.68 15.83
N LYS A 163 12.45 -31.55 16.42
CA LYS A 163 13.07 -30.42 15.70
C LYS A 163 14.17 -30.98 14.80
N PRO A 164 14.22 -30.70 13.49
CA PRO A 164 15.37 -31.08 12.69
C PRO A 164 16.58 -30.46 13.37
N GLU A 165 17.55 -31.29 13.77
CA GLU A 165 18.82 -30.80 14.26
C GLU A 165 19.35 -29.88 13.17
N ALA A 166 19.40 -28.58 13.47
CA ALA A 166 20.05 -27.63 12.60
C ALA A 166 21.42 -28.23 12.34
N GLY A 167 21.70 -28.58 11.08
CA GLY A 167 22.95 -29.19 10.66
C GLY A 167 24.10 -28.23 10.96
N GLY A 168 24.53 -28.19 12.21
CA GLY A 168 25.81 -27.67 12.62
C GLY A 168 26.83 -28.61 12.01
N TYR A 169 27.67 -28.04 11.13
CA TYR A 169 28.86 -28.71 10.63
C TYR A 169 29.60 -29.36 11.82
N LYS A 170 29.84 -30.67 11.72
CA LYS A 170 30.91 -31.32 12.47
C LYS A 170 32.25 -30.95 11.85
#